data_AF-A0A8K0IQJ4-F1
#
_entry.id   AF-A0A8K0IQJ4-F1
#
_cell.length_a   1.000
_cell.length_b   1.000
_cell.length_c   1.000
_cell.angle_alpha   90.00
_cell.angle_beta   90.00
_cell.angle_gamma   90.00
#
_symmetry.space_group_name_H-M   'P 1'
#
loop_
_entity.id
_entity.type
_entity.pdbx_description
1 polymer ?
#
loop_
_entity_poly.entity_id
_entity_poly.type
_entity_poly.pdbx_seq_one_letter_code
_entity_poly.pdbx_strand_id
1 'polypeptide(L)' 'MFSYINLYGRYPPGLFASECKEGKEGLICPAEPPNSDDANHIGQGFSHLPLLLSGFFVAFLIS' A
#
# COMPACT_ATOMS: atom_id res chain seq x y z
N MET A 1 -1.61 1.45 3.69
CA MET A 1 -2.31 2.56 4.39
C MET A 1 -3.11 2.06 5.60
N PHE A 2 -4.09 1.17 5.44
CA PHE A 2 -4.91 0.69 6.58
C PHE A 2 -4.12 0.14 7.76
N SER A 3 -3.01 -0.59 7.56
CA SER A 3 -2.19 -1.10 8.67
C SER A 3 -1.65 0.01 9.58
N TYR A 4 -1.24 1.15 9.01
CA TYR A 4 -0.77 2.29 9.79
C TYR A 4 -1.92 2.85 10.66
N ILE A 5 -3.04 3.17 10.02
CA ILE A 5 -4.22 3.72 10.71
C ILE A 5 -4.72 2.75 11.79
N ASN A 6 -4.74 1.45 11.50
CA ASN A 6 -5.18 0.42 12.43
C ASN A 6 -4.24 0.31 13.63
N LEU A 7 -2.92 0.34 13.42
CA LEU A 7 -1.94 0.21 14.51
C LEU A 7 -1.95 1.45 15.43
N TYR A 8 -1.96 2.65 14.86
CA TYR A 8 -1.88 3.90 15.63
C TYR A 8 -3.22 4.33 16.20
N GLY A 9 -4.31 4.13 15.46
CA GLY A 9 -5.68 4.35 15.96
C GLY A 9 -6.21 3.21 16.82
N ARG A 10 -5.47 2.10 16.93
CA ARG A 10 -5.91 0.85 17.57
C ARG A 10 -7.27 0.35 17.06
N TYR A 11 -7.49 0.49 15.75
CA TYR A 11 -8.73 0.05 15.13
C TYR A 11 -8.70 -1.44 14.80
N PRO A 12 -9.80 -2.16 15.03
CA PRO A 12 -9.90 -3.55 14.66
C PRO A 12 -9.81 -3.71 13.13
N PRO A 13 -9.30 -4.87 12.64
CA PRO A 13 -9.25 -5.14 11.22
C PRO A 13 -10.68 -5.12 10.64
N GLY A 14 -10.84 -4.45 9.50
CA GLY A 14 -12.12 -4.37 8.80
C GLY A 14 -13.10 -3.32 9.31
N LEU A 15 -12.75 -2.51 10.33
CA LEU A 15 -13.63 -1.45 10.85
C LEU A 15 -14.18 -0.54 9.74
N PHE A 16 -13.31 -0.08 8.83
CA PHE A 16 -13.71 0.82 7.75
C PHE A 16 -14.69 0.17 6.76
N ALA A 17 -14.62 -1.15 6.57
CA ALA A 17 -15.55 -1.89 5.73
C ALA A 17 -16.86 -2.26 6.45
N SER A 18 -16.86 -2.32 7.80
CA SER A 18 -18.07 -2.57 8.59
C SER A 18 -18.91 -1.31 8.77
N GLU A 19 -18.27 -0.19 9.05
CA GLU A 19 -18.93 1.08 9.34
C GLU A 19 -19.38 1.80 8.08
N CYS A 20 -18.51 1.85 7.07
CA CYS A 20 -18.81 2.56 5.83
C CYS A 20 -19.37 1.55 4.81
N LYS A 21 -20.68 1.56 4.64
CA LYS A 21 -21.40 0.73 3.66
C LYS A 21 -22.13 1.64 2.69
N GLU A 22 -21.54 1.86 1.54
CA GLU A 22 -22.07 2.77 0.53
C GLU A 22 -22.39 1.99 -0.74
N GLY A 23 -23.65 2.12 -1.20
CA GLY A 23 -24.15 1.71 -2.52
C GLY A 23 -23.68 0.35 -3.08
N LYS A 24 -23.88 0.18 -4.39
CA LYS A 24 -23.26 -0.93 -5.16
C LYS A 24 -21.85 -0.59 -5.61
N GLU A 25 -21.56 0.71 -5.71
CA GLU A 25 -20.29 1.26 -6.20
C GLU A 25 -19.21 1.31 -5.12
N GLY A 26 -19.54 0.93 -3.87
CA GLY A 26 -18.63 1.06 -2.74
C GLY A 26 -18.49 2.50 -2.26
N LEU A 27 -17.39 2.80 -1.57
CA LEU A 27 -17.15 4.09 -0.95
C LEU A 27 -16.81 5.16 -2.02
N ILE A 28 -17.72 6.11 -2.19
CA ILE A 28 -17.51 7.28 -3.05
C ILE A 28 -16.37 8.14 -2.48
N CYS A 29 -15.31 8.31 -3.26
CA CYS A 29 -14.31 9.35 -3.01
C CYS A 29 -14.89 10.69 -3.48
N PRO A 30 -15.06 11.70 -2.61
CA PRO A 30 -15.38 13.05 -3.06
C PRO A 30 -14.25 13.59 -3.95
N ALA A 31 -14.56 14.65 -4.71
CA ALA A 31 -13.69 15.23 -5.73
C ALA A 31 -12.22 15.35 -5.29
N GLU A 32 -11.31 15.06 -6.21
CA GLU A 32 -9.87 15.05 -5.94
C GLU A 32 -9.43 16.37 -5.30
N PRO A 33 -8.58 16.30 -4.25
CA PRO A 33 -7.97 17.50 -3.70
C PRO A 33 -7.24 18.24 -4.83
N PRO A 34 -7.16 19.59 -4.78
CA PRO A 34 -6.48 20.36 -5.80
C PRO A 34 -5.08 19.79 -6.02
N ASN A 35 -4.70 19.61 -7.29
CA ASN A 35 -3.40 19.11 -7.69
C ASN A 35 -2.32 19.91 -6.95
N SER A 36 -1.66 19.28 -5.97
CA SER A 36 -0.36 19.74 -5.55
C SER A 36 0.57 19.33 -6.68
N ASP A 37 1.00 20.30 -7.49
CA ASP A 37 1.98 20.12 -8.58
C ASP A 37 3.35 19.55 -8.10
N ASP A 38 3.47 19.20 -6.82
CA ASP A 38 4.66 18.67 -6.15
C ASP A 38 4.57 17.19 -5.73
N ALA A 39 3.70 16.38 -6.35
CA ALA A 39 3.82 14.92 -6.24
C ALA A 39 4.79 14.39 -7.32
N ASN A 40 6.05 14.81 -7.20
CA ASN A 40 7.13 14.35 -8.05
C ASN A 40 7.18 12.80 -8.05
N HIS A 41 7.33 12.26 -9.25
CA HIS A 41 7.12 10.88 -9.63
C HIS A 41 8.19 9.97 -8.99
N ILE A 42 7.96 9.45 -7.78
CA ILE A 42 8.73 8.32 -7.23
C ILE A 42 7.80 7.12 -6.99
N GLY A 43 6.98 6.81 -7.99
CA GLY A 43 6.55 5.44 -8.22
C GLY A 43 7.70 4.64 -8.82
N GLN A 44 8.81 4.48 -8.07
CA GLN A 44 9.78 3.44 -8.39
C GLN A 44 9.09 2.11 -8.11
N GLY A 45 8.55 1.49 -9.17
CA GLY A 45 8.10 0.12 -9.12
C GLY A 45 9.19 -0.71 -8.45
N PHE A 46 8.81 -1.47 -7.42
CA PHE A 46 9.68 -2.46 -6.81
C PHE A 46 10.03 -3.50 -7.89
N SER A 47 11.08 -3.25 -8.65
CA SER A 47 11.68 -4.24 -9.53
C SER A 47 12.13 -5.38 -8.63
N HIS A 48 11.51 -6.56 -8.73
CA HIS A 48 11.87 -7.76 -7.95
C HIS A 48 13.24 -8.36 -8.34
N LEU A 49 13.88 -7.79 -9.36
CA LEU A 49 15.17 -8.23 -9.90
C LEU A 49 16.33 -8.28 -8.88
N PRO A 50 16.55 -7.29 -7.99
CA PRO A 50 17.63 -7.34 -7.02
C PRO A 50 17.36 -8.36 -5.91
N LEU A 51 16.09 -8.63 -5.57
CA LEU A 51 15.70 -9.62 -4.56
C LEU A 51 15.95 -11.06 -5.06
N LEU A 52 15.68 -11.32 -6.34
CA LEU A 52 15.94 -12.63 -6.96
C LEU A 52 17.45 -12.88 -7.14
N LEU A 53 18.21 -11.86 -7.56
CA LEU A 53 19.67 -11.97 -7.71
C LEU A 53 20.38 -12.18 -6.36
N SER A 54 19.94 -11.52 -5.29
CA SER A 54 20.54 -11.72 -3.96
C SER A 54 20.25 -13.11 -3.39
N GLY A 55 19.06 -13.67 -3.63
CA GLY A 55 18.70 -15.01 -3.17
C GLY A 55 19.56 -16.12 -3.79
N PHE A 56 19.81 -16.04 -5.10
CA PHE A 56 20.66 -17.01 -5.80
C PHE A 56 22.11 -16.97 -5.34
N PHE A 57 22.67 -15.78 -5.11
CA PHE A 57 24.06 -15.63 -4.65
C PHE A 57 24.27 -16.24 -3.25
N VAL A 58 23.34 -15.99 -2.32
CA VAL A 58 23.40 -16.55 -0.97
C VAL A 58 23.25 -18.07 -0.98
N ALA A 59 22.35 -18.62 -1.81
CA ALA A 59 22.19 -20.06 -1.93
C ALA A 59 23.43 -20.76 -2.49
N PHE A 60 24.12 -20.12 -3.45
CA PHE A 60 25.37 -20.65 -4.01
C PHE A 60 26.54 -20.57 -3.01
N LEU A 61 26.57 -19.56 -2.15
CA LEU A 61 27.58 -19.46 -1.09
C LEU A 61 27.36 -20.42 0.08
N ILE A 62 26.13 -20.89 0.29
CA ILE A 62 25.77 -21.81 1.37
C ILE A 62 25.88 -23.29 0.94
N SER A 63 26.04 -23.56 -0.35
CA SER A 63 26.16 -24.90 -0.95
C SER A 63 27.62 -25.22 -1.25
#